data_AF-A0A9D5H1S5-F1
#
_entry.id   AF-A0A9D5H1S5-F1
#
_cell.length_a   1.000
_cell.length_b   1.000
_cell.length_c   1.000
_cell.angle_alpha   90.00
_cell.angle_beta   90.00
_cell.angle_gamma   90.00
#
_symmetry.space_group_name_H-M   'P 1'
#
loop_
_entity.id
_entity.type
_entity.pdbx_description
1 polymer ?
#
loop_
_entity_poly.entity_id
_entity_poly.type
_entity_poly.pdbx_seq_one_letter_code
_entity_poly.pdbx_strand_id
1 'polypeptide(L)'
;MQVDGERDTGKEKYPKDPAQTHDANQKEPEDYGRWLSAEFFRNRGRGRAHSRGPPKIPLKKMEVPQADTWNRGNVDSSHDTSSAGFLVSRGGRGGRGRGRAGLHRDQSPYPEVRSKGKEIVPYPNPNRGLVIHSTSPPAAPLPLSNPWHMLPTVEEDHPENKFSGTVPPVFGGMNALFFLNLQKNQFQASDAKDLSFIDSLVNCSNLQVFSIAYNDLGGVLPLSLANFSKELWHLSMPYNHFSGIIPHGIENLISLNVLYFSGNDLTGQIPEHIGNLPMLQRLSFEDNKLTGYIPSSIGNLTQLADFDISGNKFEGTIPSTMKNLHQLAELDLYDNSFSGRIPGEIFSQLLSLRILDLGSNSLNGTIPSEIGGLINLQQLRLDGNELSGEIPVSISGSAVLEDLNLQGNLFTGSIPPSLGNLRGKRPVDERFKDGMTLRKFVEICASHDRIMEVIDPSLMFSQEQEDDGIEHGDISVDVRKKIECLVSVVALGLACSVESPNERLGMTDVAAQMHAIRKR
;
A
#
# COMPACT_ATOMS: atom_id res chain seq x y z
N MET A 1 75.13 -18.39 -38.18
CA MET A 1 74.79 -19.81 -37.99
C MET A 1 73.28 -19.96 -38.17
N GLN A 2 72.82 -21.19 -38.44
CA GLN A 2 71.43 -21.68 -38.34
C GLN A 2 70.82 -21.39 -36.94
N VAL A 3 69.52 -21.45 -36.61
CA VAL A 3 68.21 -21.80 -37.23
C VAL A 3 67.15 -21.31 -36.19
N ASP A 4 65.91 -20.84 -36.40
CA ASP A 4 65.05 -20.40 -37.53
C ASP A 4 63.99 -19.40 -36.92
N GLY A 5 62.89 -18.91 -37.51
CA GLY A 5 62.09 -19.28 -38.70
C GLY A 5 60.92 -18.30 -38.96
N GLU A 6 59.80 -18.79 -39.51
CA GLU A 6 58.74 -17.96 -40.13
C GLU A 6 57.49 -17.64 -39.26
N ARG A 7 56.89 -16.46 -39.52
CA ARG A 7 55.46 -16.35 -39.83
C ARG A 7 55.13 -15.03 -40.55
N ASP A 8 54.39 -15.09 -41.65
CA ASP A 8 53.97 -13.93 -42.47
C ASP A 8 52.56 -14.15 -43.06
N THR A 9 51.99 -13.08 -43.62
CA THR A 9 50.77 -12.96 -44.43
C THR A 9 49.42 -13.01 -43.70
N GLY A 10 48.47 -12.24 -44.25
CA GLY A 10 47.06 -12.20 -43.87
C GLY A 10 46.17 -12.11 -45.12
N LYS A 11 44.94 -11.56 -44.99
CA LYS A 11 43.75 -11.66 -45.90
C LYS A 11 42.77 -12.76 -45.43
N GLU A 12 41.44 -12.71 -45.68
CA GLU A 12 40.61 -11.78 -46.48
C GLU A 12 39.10 -11.75 -46.07
N LYS A 13 38.41 -10.63 -46.42
CA LYS A 13 36.98 -10.46 -46.82
C LYS A 13 35.76 -10.94 -45.98
N TYR A 14 34.67 -10.16 -46.14
CA TYR A 14 33.27 -10.42 -45.73
C TYR A 14 32.53 -11.45 -46.61
N PRO A 15 31.46 -12.06 -46.05
CA PRO A 15 30.10 -12.03 -46.60
C PRO A 15 29.11 -11.35 -45.60
N LYS A 16 28.16 -10.48 -45.98
CA LYS A 16 26.92 -10.63 -46.79
C LYS A 16 25.73 -11.30 -46.09
N ASP A 17 24.57 -10.61 -46.11
CA ASP A 17 23.24 -11.10 -45.71
C ASP A 17 22.74 -12.31 -46.51
N PRO A 18 21.77 -13.03 -45.93
CA PRO A 18 20.54 -13.41 -46.62
C PRO A 18 19.29 -12.80 -45.95
N ALA A 19 18.23 -12.58 -46.73
CA ALA A 19 17.00 -11.93 -46.27
C ALA A 19 15.79 -12.88 -46.23
N GLN A 20 14.78 -12.51 -45.44
CA GLN A 20 13.37 -12.94 -45.46
C GLN A 20 13.05 -14.44 -45.26
N THR A 21 12.15 -14.70 -44.30
CA THR A 21 10.77 -15.15 -44.62
C THR A 21 9.81 -14.80 -43.48
N HIS A 22 8.52 -14.61 -43.81
CA HIS A 22 7.43 -14.63 -42.83
C HIS A 22 7.08 -16.09 -42.48
N ASP A 23 6.69 -16.33 -41.24
CA ASP A 23 5.39 -16.96 -40.99
C ASP A 23 4.74 -16.30 -39.76
N ALA A 24 3.43 -16.36 -39.66
CA ALA A 24 2.65 -15.67 -38.63
C ALA A 24 1.49 -16.55 -38.17
N ASN A 25 1.59 -17.12 -36.95
CA ASN A 25 0.45 -17.51 -36.11
C ASN A 25 0.91 -18.04 -34.75
N GLN A 26 0.82 -17.21 -33.72
CA GLN A 26 0.42 -17.67 -32.38
C GLN A 26 -0.29 -16.51 -31.68
N LYS A 27 -1.45 -16.79 -31.08
CA LYS A 27 -2.26 -15.78 -30.39
C LYS A 27 -1.71 -15.57 -28.99
N GLU A 28 -1.36 -14.35 -28.64
CA GLU A 28 -1.28 -13.95 -27.24
C GLU A 28 -2.71 -13.81 -26.67
N PRO A 29 -2.94 -14.14 -25.39
CA PRO A 29 -4.22 -13.92 -24.74
C PRO A 29 -4.45 -12.44 -24.42
N GLU A 30 -5.71 -12.02 -24.42
CA GLU A 30 -6.12 -10.62 -24.23
C GLU A 30 -6.02 -10.23 -22.73
N ASP A 31 -5.04 -9.40 -22.38
CA ASP A 31 -4.68 -9.05 -20.99
C ASP A 31 -5.62 -7.98 -20.39
N TYR A 32 -6.91 -8.32 -20.25
CA TYR A 32 -7.92 -7.51 -19.57
C TYR A 32 -7.78 -7.60 -18.05
N GLY A 33 -7.13 -6.61 -17.42
CA GLY A 33 -7.25 -6.39 -15.97
C GLY A 33 -6.00 -5.90 -15.23
N ARG A 34 -5.58 -4.65 -15.44
CA ARG A 34 -4.57 -3.97 -14.59
C ARG A 34 -4.93 -2.51 -14.26
N TRP A 35 -6.07 -2.32 -13.61
CA TRP A 35 -6.45 -1.09 -12.92
C TRP A 35 -7.00 -1.44 -11.53
N LEU A 36 -6.29 -1.00 -10.47
CA LEU A 36 -6.79 -0.73 -9.09
C LEU A 36 -5.64 -0.50 -8.08
N SER A 37 -4.52 -1.21 -8.21
CA SER A 37 -3.42 -1.18 -7.23
C SER A 37 -2.68 0.15 -7.12
N ALA A 38 -2.73 1.01 -8.15
CA ALA A 38 -2.12 2.34 -8.12
C ALA A 38 -2.96 3.42 -7.40
N GLU A 39 -4.25 3.17 -7.15
CA GLU A 39 -5.17 4.20 -6.62
C GLU A 39 -5.12 4.28 -5.07
N PHE A 40 -4.77 3.19 -4.39
CA PHE A 40 -4.75 3.10 -2.93
C PHE A 40 -3.64 3.95 -2.30
N PHE A 41 -2.40 3.80 -2.79
CA PHE A 41 -1.25 4.59 -2.30
C PHE A 41 -1.40 6.10 -2.59
N ARG A 42 -2.15 6.46 -3.65
CA ARG A 42 -2.35 7.85 -4.08
C ARG A 42 -3.13 8.72 -3.10
N ASN A 43 -3.81 8.13 -2.11
CA ASN A 43 -4.64 8.85 -1.14
C ASN A 43 -3.98 9.08 0.24
N ARG A 44 -2.82 8.47 0.53
CA ARG A 44 -2.02 8.74 1.75
C ARG A 44 -1.27 10.08 1.63
N GLY A 45 -2.03 11.18 1.66
CA GLY A 45 -1.49 12.53 1.57
C GLY A 45 -2.47 13.68 1.82
N ARG A 46 -3.76 13.41 2.10
CA ARG A 46 -4.79 14.45 2.34
C ARG A 46 -5.65 14.17 3.59
N GLY A 47 -4.99 13.89 4.72
CA GLY A 47 -5.63 13.61 6.01
C GLY A 47 -5.30 14.64 7.11
N ARG A 48 -6.15 15.67 7.28
CA ARG A 48 -6.26 16.51 8.50
C ARG A 48 -4.98 17.17 9.07
N ALA A 49 -4.36 18.07 8.30
CA ALA A 49 -3.53 19.12 8.90
C ALA A 49 -4.36 19.95 9.91
N HIS A 50 -4.07 19.82 11.21
CA HIS A 50 -4.67 20.67 12.24
C HIS A 50 -4.01 22.05 12.21
N SER A 51 -4.80 23.08 11.87
CA SER A 51 -4.34 24.45 11.63
C SER A 51 -3.96 25.21 12.90
N ARG A 52 -2.86 24.81 13.55
CA ARG A 52 -2.15 25.64 14.51
C ARG A 52 -1.49 26.81 13.77
N GLY A 53 -2.17 27.95 13.73
CA GLY A 53 -1.66 29.18 13.13
C GLY A 53 -0.34 29.65 13.78
N PRO A 54 0.50 30.39 13.03
CA PRO A 54 1.86 30.71 13.47
C PRO A 54 1.89 31.60 14.73
N PRO A 55 2.87 31.41 15.63
CA PRO A 55 3.01 32.24 16.82
C PRO A 55 3.34 33.69 16.44
N LYS A 56 2.53 34.64 16.92
CA LYS A 56 2.74 36.07 16.68
C LYS A 56 3.96 36.59 17.47
N ILE A 57 5.11 36.70 16.80
CA ILE A 57 6.29 37.40 17.33
C ILE A 57 5.97 38.91 17.39
N PRO A 58 6.00 39.58 18.56
CA PRO A 58 5.70 41.00 18.66
C PRO A 58 6.85 41.87 18.14
N LEU A 59 6.58 42.71 17.14
CA LEU A 59 7.51 43.74 16.69
C LEU A 59 7.69 44.82 17.77
N LYS A 60 8.86 44.85 18.44
CA LYS A 60 9.27 46.00 19.26
C LYS A 60 9.50 47.22 18.36
N LYS A 61 8.59 48.18 18.39
CA LYS A 61 8.93 49.58 18.09
C LYS A 61 9.48 50.24 19.35
N MET A 62 10.60 50.96 19.21
CA MET A 62 11.01 51.97 20.17
C MET A 62 10.26 53.27 19.87
N GLU A 63 9.66 53.89 20.88
CA GLU A 63 9.60 55.35 21.03
C GLU A 63 9.22 55.74 22.47
N VAL A 64 9.27 57.04 22.78
CA VAL A 64 9.51 57.59 24.13
C VAL A 64 8.20 58.12 24.79
N PRO A 65 8.06 58.15 26.14
CA PRO A 65 6.76 58.09 26.80
C PRO A 65 6.23 59.41 27.42
N GLN A 66 4.91 59.47 27.60
CA GLN A 66 4.10 60.29 28.55
C GLN A 66 2.62 59.87 28.34
N ALA A 67 1.66 59.96 29.28
CA ALA A 67 1.70 60.12 30.74
C ALA A 67 0.35 59.66 31.36
N ASP A 68 0.30 59.56 32.69
CA ASP A 68 -0.85 59.83 33.57
C ASP A 68 -2.21 59.07 33.49
N THR A 69 -2.44 58.34 34.59
CA THR A 69 -3.67 58.34 35.42
C THR A 69 -4.84 57.35 35.20
N TRP A 70 -5.02 56.56 36.27
CA TRP A 70 -6.25 56.30 37.05
C TRP A 70 -7.20 55.10 36.81
N ASN A 71 -7.12 54.20 37.82
CA ASN A 71 -8.21 53.74 38.70
C ASN A 71 -9.30 52.75 38.22
N ARG A 72 -9.38 51.63 38.97
CA ARG A 72 -10.57 50.86 39.40
C ARG A 72 -11.39 50.14 38.29
N GLY A 73 -11.80 48.89 38.49
CA GLY A 73 -11.53 47.95 39.59
C GLY A 73 -12.44 46.70 39.51
N ASN A 74 -12.29 45.82 40.50
CA ASN A 74 -13.35 45.12 41.26
C ASN A 74 -14.73 44.85 40.60
N VAL A 75 -15.36 43.66 40.72
CA VAL A 75 -15.00 42.44 41.49
C VAL A 75 -15.87 41.22 41.05
N ASP A 76 -15.56 40.02 41.53
CA ASP A 76 -16.42 38.87 41.98
C ASP A 76 -17.91 38.75 41.55
N SER A 77 -18.53 37.55 41.44
CA SER A 77 -18.05 36.15 41.50
C SER A 77 -19.18 35.12 41.19
N SER A 78 -18.77 33.89 40.83
CA SER A 78 -19.25 32.56 41.32
C SER A 78 -20.74 32.10 41.36
N HIS A 79 -20.90 30.75 41.27
CA HIS A 79 -21.98 29.90 41.83
C HIS A 79 -23.42 29.99 41.24
N ASP A 80 -24.25 28.94 41.22
CA ASP A 80 -24.05 27.47 41.19
C ASP A 80 -25.40 26.74 40.89
N THR A 81 -25.40 25.42 40.62
CA THR A 81 -26.57 24.47 40.69
C THR A 81 -27.81 24.74 39.79
N SER A 82 -28.81 23.85 39.59
CA SER A 82 -28.90 22.36 39.43
C SER A 82 -30.31 21.92 38.94
N SER A 83 -30.52 20.61 38.73
CA SER A 83 -31.81 19.85 38.90
C SER A 83 -32.91 19.77 37.80
N ALA A 84 -33.00 18.59 37.15
CA ALA A 84 -34.15 17.64 37.03
C ALA A 84 -35.56 17.99 36.43
N GLY A 85 -36.17 17.02 35.70
CA GLY A 85 -37.63 16.73 35.79
C GLY A 85 -38.43 16.13 34.58
N PHE A 86 -39.07 14.96 34.79
CA PHE A 86 -40.35 14.43 34.19
C PHE A 86 -40.48 14.16 32.65
N LEU A 87 -41.56 13.50 32.12
CA LEU A 87 -42.09 12.11 32.30
C LEU A 87 -43.33 11.81 31.37
N VAL A 88 -43.59 10.52 31.03
CA VAL A 88 -44.88 9.93 30.46
C VAL A 88 -45.19 10.35 28.99
N SER A 89 -45.91 9.66 28.06
CA SER A 89 -46.80 8.46 27.89
C SER A 89 -46.55 7.83 26.48
N ARG A 90 -47.26 6.88 25.81
CA ARG A 90 -48.03 5.62 26.02
C ARG A 90 -48.70 5.17 24.68
N GLY A 91 -48.72 3.87 24.36
CA GLY A 91 -49.76 3.21 23.51
C GLY A 91 -49.40 2.86 22.05
N GLY A 92 -49.88 1.77 21.41
CA GLY A 92 -50.57 0.57 21.94
C GLY A 92 -51.38 -0.26 20.90
N ARG A 93 -51.39 -1.62 21.04
CA ARG A 93 -52.10 -2.66 20.21
C ARG A 93 -51.47 -2.94 18.82
N GLY A 94 -51.61 -4.12 18.19
CA GLY A 94 -52.07 -5.45 18.65
C GLY A 94 -52.73 -6.32 17.55
N GLY A 95 -52.32 -7.60 17.37
CA GLY A 95 -52.89 -8.53 16.37
C GLY A 95 -52.48 -10.01 16.56
N ARG A 96 -53.15 -10.96 15.88
CA ARG A 96 -52.91 -12.44 15.95
C ARG A 96 -53.13 -13.12 14.58
N GLY A 97 -52.38 -14.20 14.28
CA GLY A 97 -52.62 -15.04 13.08
C GLY A 97 -52.00 -16.45 13.17
N ARG A 98 -52.74 -17.48 12.74
CA ARG A 98 -52.32 -18.90 12.57
C ARG A 98 -51.73 -19.08 11.15
N GLY A 99 -50.90 -20.07 10.78
CA GLY A 99 -50.42 -21.28 11.46
C GLY A 99 -50.81 -22.59 10.72
N ARG A 100 -49.85 -23.36 10.18
CA ARG A 100 -50.04 -24.74 9.63
C ARG A 100 -48.70 -25.49 9.48
N ALA A 101 -48.74 -26.80 9.20
CA ALA A 101 -47.58 -27.71 9.17
C ALA A 101 -47.71 -28.88 8.16
N GLY A 102 -46.57 -29.50 7.84
CA GLY A 102 -46.36 -30.73 7.05
C GLY A 102 -44.88 -30.79 6.63
N LEU A 103 -44.00 -31.76 6.93
CA LEU A 103 -43.97 -33.22 7.16
C LEU A 103 -43.86 -34.12 5.91
N HIS A 104 -42.94 -35.11 6.02
CA HIS A 104 -42.73 -36.31 5.19
C HIS A 104 -42.01 -36.08 3.83
N ARG A 105 -40.85 -36.72 3.53
CA ARG A 105 -40.44 -38.16 3.36
C ARG A 105 -40.42 -38.55 1.87
N ASP A 106 -39.63 -39.49 1.34
CA ASP A 106 -38.54 -40.33 1.88
C ASP A 106 -37.68 -40.92 0.71
N GLN A 107 -36.52 -41.50 1.03
CA GLN A 107 -35.84 -42.62 0.31
C GLN A 107 -35.19 -42.44 -1.09
N SER A 108 -34.27 -43.39 -1.38
CA SER A 108 -33.41 -43.56 -2.57
C SER A 108 -33.57 -44.99 -3.12
N PRO A 109 -33.12 -45.33 -4.35
CA PRO A 109 -31.95 -46.23 -4.41
C PRO A 109 -30.98 -46.09 -5.62
N TYR A 110 -29.73 -46.49 -5.35
CA TYR A 110 -28.61 -47.04 -6.17
C TYR A 110 -28.90 -47.77 -7.52
N PRO A 111 -27.85 -48.17 -8.32
CA PRO A 111 -26.41 -47.79 -8.32
C PRO A 111 -25.79 -47.48 -9.72
N GLU A 112 -24.56 -46.95 -9.78
CA GLU A 112 -23.56 -47.39 -10.81
C GLU A 112 -22.08 -47.13 -10.38
N VAL A 113 -21.10 -47.66 -11.13
CA VAL A 113 -19.69 -47.84 -10.67
C VAL A 113 -18.66 -47.62 -11.79
N ARG A 114 -17.54 -46.95 -11.47
CA ARG A 114 -16.43 -46.43 -12.34
C ARG A 114 -16.73 -45.03 -12.91
N SER A 115 -15.74 -44.18 -13.23
CA SER A 115 -14.28 -44.39 -13.31
C SER A 115 -13.46 -43.25 -12.68
N LYS A 116 -12.14 -43.40 -12.61
CA LYS A 116 -11.22 -42.43 -11.98
C LYS A 116 -11.17 -41.10 -12.76
N GLY A 117 -11.76 -40.05 -12.20
CA GLY A 117 -11.35 -38.67 -12.42
C GLY A 117 -10.89 -38.05 -11.09
N LYS A 118 -9.84 -37.23 -11.10
CA LYS A 118 -9.64 -36.25 -10.01
C LYS A 118 -10.54 -35.06 -10.34
N GLU A 119 -11.74 -35.03 -9.77
CA GLU A 119 -12.51 -33.79 -9.75
C GLU A 119 -11.69 -32.76 -8.96
N ILE A 120 -11.32 -31.67 -9.63
CA ILE A 120 -10.90 -30.45 -8.95
C ILE A 120 -12.17 -29.86 -8.37
N VAL A 121 -12.53 -30.26 -7.16
CA VAL A 121 -13.64 -29.66 -6.43
C VAL A 121 -13.30 -28.18 -6.26
N PRO A 122 -14.08 -27.25 -6.83
CA PRO A 122 -13.80 -25.83 -6.69
C PRO A 122 -13.91 -25.46 -5.21
N TYR A 123 -12.94 -24.68 -4.71
CA TYR A 123 -12.98 -24.18 -3.34
C TYR A 123 -14.31 -23.44 -3.10
N PRO A 124 -15.08 -23.78 -2.05
CA PRO A 124 -16.28 -23.03 -1.71
C PRO A 124 -15.89 -21.58 -1.39
N ASN A 125 -16.62 -20.63 -1.98
CA ASN A 125 -16.31 -19.20 -1.97
C ASN A 125 -16.09 -18.68 -0.52
N PRO A 126 -14.86 -18.25 -0.14
CA PRO A 126 -14.52 -17.95 1.26
C PRO A 126 -14.97 -16.57 1.73
N ASN A 127 -15.58 -15.75 0.86
CA ASN A 127 -15.96 -14.38 1.17
C ASN A 127 -16.94 -14.29 2.36
N ARG A 128 -16.51 -13.60 3.43
CA ARG A 128 -17.19 -13.31 4.72
C ARG A 128 -17.17 -14.47 5.74
N GLY A 129 -16.07 -14.62 6.48
CA GLY A 129 -16.02 -15.52 7.64
C GLY A 129 -14.82 -15.32 8.56
N LEU A 130 -14.95 -15.70 9.83
CA LEU A 130 -13.83 -15.98 10.74
C LEU A 130 -13.13 -17.25 10.25
N VAL A 131 -11.85 -17.18 9.89
CA VAL A 131 -11.14 -18.30 9.24
C VAL A 131 -10.23 -19.02 10.24
N ILE A 132 -10.62 -20.26 10.54
CA ILE A 132 -9.92 -21.18 11.45
C ILE A 132 -9.78 -22.52 10.73
N HIS A 133 -8.55 -22.98 10.47
CA HIS A 133 -8.29 -24.31 9.90
C HIS A 133 -7.46 -25.18 10.84
N SER A 134 -7.97 -26.37 11.15
CA SER A 134 -7.33 -27.40 11.97
C SER A 134 -7.03 -28.70 11.18
N THR A 135 -6.91 -28.58 9.86
CA THR A 135 -6.60 -29.66 8.92
C THR A 135 -5.59 -29.10 7.93
N SER A 136 -4.49 -29.82 7.67
CA SER A 136 -3.46 -29.36 6.74
C SER A 136 -4.05 -29.13 5.33
N PRO A 137 -3.84 -27.96 4.70
CA PRO A 137 -4.11 -27.80 3.28
C PRO A 137 -3.22 -28.74 2.46
N PRO A 138 -3.52 -28.97 1.16
CA PRO A 138 -2.53 -29.56 0.25
C PRO A 138 -1.24 -28.74 0.28
N ALA A 139 -0.11 -29.44 0.06
CA ALA A 139 1.24 -28.98 0.38
C ALA A 139 1.53 -27.48 0.11
N ALA A 140 2.25 -26.86 1.04
CA ALA A 140 2.69 -25.47 0.94
C ALA A 140 3.31 -25.20 -0.44
N PRO A 141 2.99 -24.05 -1.07
CA PRO A 141 3.48 -23.72 -2.40
C PRO A 141 5.01 -23.75 -2.43
N LEU A 142 5.55 -24.43 -3.44
CA LEU A 142 6.99 -24.47 -3.70
C LEU A 142 7.54 -23.04 -3.87
N PRO A 143 8.82 -22.77 -3.53
CA PRO A 143 9.45 -21.48 -3.80
C PRO A 143 9.42 -21.20 -5.30
N LEU A 144 8.47 -20.35 -5.72
CA LEU A 144 8.25 -20.00 -7.11
C LEU A 144 9.43 -19.15 -7.59
N SER A 145 10.14 -19.64 -8.61
CA SER A 145 11.31 -18.97 -9.21
C SER A 145 10.93 -17.75 -10.08
N ASN A 146 9.86 -17.06 -9.71
CA ASN A 146 9.26 -15.96 -10.46
C ASN A 146 8.44 -15.08 -9.49
N PRO A 147 8.91 -13.87 -9.10
CA PRO A 147 8.41 -13.13 -7.93
C PRO A 147 7.02 -12.48 -8.10
N TRP A 148 6.24 -12.88 -9.11
CA TRP A 148 4.90 -12.36 -9.40
C TRP A 148 3.85 -13.44 -9.67
N HIS A 149 4.16 -14.72 -9.40
CA HIS A 149 3.09 -15.70 -9.17
C HIS A 149 2.65 -15.62 -7.71
N MET A 150 1.39 -15.21 -7.51
CA MET A 150 0.81 -15.01 -6.19
C MET A 150 0.86 -16.30 -5.35
N LEU A 151 1.65 -16.25 -4.28
CA LEU A 151 1.16 -16.78 -3.01
C LEU A 151 -0.13 -16.01 -2.69
N PRO A 152 -1.23 -16.65 -2.26
CA PRO A 152 -2.45 -15.93 -1.92
C PRO A 152 -2.16 -14.92 -0.81
N THR A 153 -2.26 -13.64 -1.15
CA THR A 153 -2.10 -12.51 -0.25
C THR A 153 -3.26 -12.53 0.75
N VAL A 154 -2.99 -12.99 1.97
CA VAL A 154 -3.96 -13.04 3.09
C VAL A 154 -4.50 -11.63 3.43
N GLU A 155 -3.85 -10.58 2.94
CA GLU A 155 -4.31 -9.19 2.94
C GLU A 155 -5.62 -8.96 2.16
N GLU A 156 -5.84 -9.70 1.06
CA GLU A 156 -7.04 -9.60 0.21
C GLU A 156 -8.24 -10.40 0.76
N ASP A 157 -8.08 -11.19 1.82
CA ASP A 157 -9.24 -11.74 2.54
C ASP A 157 -9.98 -10.59 3.26
N HIS A 158 -11.27 -10.43 2.95
CA HIS A 158 -12.19 -9.46 3.59
C HIS A 158 -13.17 -10.15 4.57
N PRO A 159 -12.72 -10.60 5.76
CA PRO A 159 -13.61 -11.11 6.80
C PRO A 159 -14.27 -9.96 7.59
N GLU A 160 -15.08 -9.14 6.92
CA GLU A 160 -15.86 -8.05 7.54
C GLU A 160 -16.93 -8.60 8.52
N ASN A 161 -16.47 -8.97 9.70
CA ASN A 161 -17.30 -9.45 10.79
C ASN A 161 -17.26 -8.44 11.94
N LYS A 162 -18.25 -8.56 12.84
CA LYS A 162 -18.40 -7.70 14.02
C LYS A 162 -18.27 -8.53 15.29
N PHE A 163 -17.33 -9.49 15.30
CA PHE A 163 -16.99 -10.21 16.53
C PHE A 163 -16.28 -9.25 17.47
N SER A 164 -16.72 -9.23 18.73
CA SER A 164 -16.36 -8.21 19.71
C SER A 164 -16.06 -8.81 21.08
N GLY A 165 -15.25 -8.11 21.88
CA GLY A 165 -14.77 -8.57 23.18
C GLY A 165 -13.47 -9.37 23.08
N THR A 166 -13.13 -10.12 24.12
CA THR A 166 -11.82 -10.77 24.27
C THR A 166 -11.69 -12.05 23.44
N VAL A 167 -10.53 -12.26 22.79
CA VAL A 167 -10.21 -13.54 22.13
C VAL A 167 -9.94 -14.61 23.20
N PRO A 168 -10.65 -15.76 23.21
CA PRO A 168 -10.49 -16.76 24.27
C PRO A 168 -9.22 -17.62 24.10
N PRO A 169 -8.49 -17.96 25.18
CA PRO A 169 -7.29 -18.81 25.13
C PRO A 169 -7.55 -20.30 24.82
N VAL A 170 -8.79 -20.65 24.43
CA VAL A 170 -9.14 -22.01 23.98
C VAL A 170 -8.45 -22.40 22.67
N PHE A 171 -8.04 -21.41 21.85
CA PHE A 171 -7.29 -21.66 20.62
C PHE A 171 -5.96 -22.39 20.89
N GLY A 172 -5.28 -22.10 22.01
CA GLY A 172 -4.09 -22.86 22.44
C GLY A 172 -4.34 -24.32 22.82
N GLY A 173 -5.60 -24.76 22.96
CA GLY A 173 -5.96 -26.17 23.08
C GLY A 173 -6.12 -26.88 21.72
N MET A 174 -6.05 -26.15 20.61
CA MET A 174 -6.24 -26.66 19.26
C MET A 174 -4.88 -27.03 18.65
N ASN A 175 -4.27 -28.13 19.12
CA ASN A 175 -2.92 -28.53 18.70
C ASN A 175 -2.78 -28.79 17.18
N ALA A 176 -3.88 -29.04 16.48
CA ALA A 176 -3.94 -29.21 15.02
C ALA A 176 -4.17 -27.88 14.25
N LEU A 177 -4.28 -26.74 14.93
CA LEU A 177 -4.48 -25.43 14.33
C LEU A 177 -3.32 -25.05 13.43
N PHE A 178 -3.65 -24.69 12.19
CA PHE A 178 -2.72 -24.38 11.11
C PHE A 178 -2.86 -22.92 10.65
N PHE A 179 -4.11 -22.43 10.62
CA PHE A 179 -4.45 -21.07 10.17
C PHE A 179 -5.40 -20.43 11.18
N LEU A 180 -5.05 -19.25 11.69
CA LEU A 180 -5.88 -18.44 12.56
C LEU A 180 -5.90 -17.00 12.05
N ASN A 181 -6.98 -16.60 11.38
CA ASN A 181 -7.17 -15.23 10.90
C ASN A 181 -8.40 -14.60 11.57
N LEU A 182 -8.13 -13.61 12.43
CA LEU A 182 -9.11 -12.83 13.19
C LEU A 182 -9.22 -11.38 12.67
N GLN A 183 -8.68 -11.07 11.49
CA GLN A 183 -8.52 -9.69 11.03
C GLN A 183 -9.84 -8.96 10.78
N LYS A 184 -9.81 -7.62 10.72
CA LYS A 184 -10.93 -6.74 10.36
C LYS A 184 -12.18 -6.98 11.23
N ASN A 185 -12.00 -7.02 12.56
CA ASN A 185 -13.03 -7.30 13.57
C ASN A 185 -13.04 -6.24 14.70
N GLN A 186 -13.75 -6.49 15.80
CA GLN A 186 -13.87 -5.62 16.98
C GLN A 186 -13.34 -6.31 18.25
N PHE A 187 -12.38 -7.23 18.11
CA PHE A 187 -11.79 -7.91 19.26
C PHE A 187 -10.99 -6.92 20.11
N GLN A 188 -11.14 -7.03 21.42
CA GLN A 188 -10.60 -6.09 22.42
C GLN A 188 -9.67 -6.80 23.40
N ALA A 189 -8.61 -6.09 23.79
CA ALA A 189 -7.74 -6.47 24.91
C ALA A 189 -7.43 -5.24 25.77
N SER A 190 -7.84 -5.30 27.04
CA SER A 190 -7.78 -4.19 28.00
C SER A 190 -6.71 -4.39 29.07
N ASP A 191 -6.29 -5.64 29.31
CA ASP A 191 -5.19 -5.99 30.21
C ASP A 191 -4.36 -7.17 29.65
N ALA A 192 -3.31 -7.56 30.39
CA ALA A 192 -2.43 -8.67 30.00
C ALA A 192 -3.10 -10.06 30.06
N LYS A 193 -4.23 -10.21 30.75
CA LYS A 193 -5.01 -11.45 30.80
C LYS A 193 -5.87 -11.59 29.54
N ASP A 194 -6.39 -10.49 29.00
CA ASP A 194 -7.08 -10.52 27.71
C ASP A 194 -6.15 -10.94 26.55
N LEU A 195 -4.83 -10.68 26.65
CA LEU A 195 -3.81 -11.15 25.70
C LEU A 195 -3.36 -12.61 25.91
N SER A 196 -3.81 -13.29 26.97
CA SER A 196 -3.37 -14.67 27.31
C SER A 196 -3.67 -15.73 26.24
N PHE A 197 -4.52 -15.42 25.25
CA PHE A 197 -4.68 -16.28 24.08
C PHE A 197 -3.41 -16.35 23.22
N ILE A 198 -2.62 -15.27 23.13
CA ILE A 198 -1.34 -15.25 22.42
C ILE A 198 -0.36 -16.22 23.10
N ASP A 199 -0.24 -16.16 24.44
CA ASP A 199 0.56 -17.12 25.21
C ASP A 199 0.09 -18.57 24.99
N SER A 200 -1.23 -18.78 24.85
CA SER A 200 -1.79 -20.11 24.62
C SER A 200 -1.40 -20.72 23.26
N LEU A 201 -1.19 -19.89 22.23
CA LEU A 201 -0.86 -20.34 20.86
C LEU A 201 0.55 -20.94 20.72
N VAL A 202 1.43 -20.78 21.72
CA VAL A 202 2.70 -21.50 21.83
C VAL A 202 2.50 -23.03 21.77
N ASN A 203 1.33 -23.54 22.19
CA ASN A 203 0.98 -24.96 22.11
C ASN A 203 0.56 -25.42 20.69
N CYS A 204 0.23 -24.49 19.79
CA CYS A 204 -0.20 -24.81 18.42
C CYS A 204 1.02 -25.08 17.53
N SER A 205 1.66 -26.24 17.71
CA SER A 205 2.89 -26.63 17.01
C SER A 205 2.80 -26.60 15.48
N ASN A 206 1.60 -26.60 14.91
CA ASN A 206 1.37 -26.65 13.47
C ASN A 206 0.95 -25.28 12.88
N LEU A 207 0.94 -24.21 13.68
CA LEU A 207 0.45 -22.88 13.29
C LEU A 207 1.38 -22.26 12.22
N GLN A 208 0.86 -22.08 11.02
CA GLN A 208 1.59 -21.51 9.87
C GLN A 208 1.22 -20.06 9.57
N VAL A 209 -0.04 -19.67 9.83
CA VAL A 209 -0.55 -18.31 9.62
C VAL A 209 -1.26 -17.81 10.87
N PHE A 210 -0.82 -16.65 11.38
CA PHE A 210 -1.52 -15.91 12.42
C PHE A 210 -1.72 -14.45 12.00
N SER A 211 -2.98 -14.04 11.84
CA SER A 211 -3.37 -12.65 11.59
C SER A 211 -4.42 -12.19 12.59
N ILE A 212 -4.18 -11.02 13.20
CA ILE A 212 -5.12 -10.29 14.09
C ILE A 212 -5.25 -8.81 13.66
N ALA A 213 -4.85 -8.50 12.43
CA ALA A 213 -4.82 -7.15 11.87
C ALA A 213 -6.17 -6.41 11.96
N TYR A 214 -6.18 -5.08 12.13
CA TYR A 214 -7.40 -4.27 12.20
C TYR A 214 -8.38 -4.76 13.29
N ASN A 215 -7.98 -4.62 14.56
CA ASN A 215 -8.79 -4.87 15.75
C ASN A 215 -8.50 -3.79 16.83
N ASP A 216 -9.11 -3.92 18.01
CA ASP A 216 -8.98 -3.01 19.17
C ASP A 216 -8.16 -3.69 20.29
N LEU A 217 -7.13 -4.46 19.89
CA LEU A 217 -6.28 -5.22 20.82
C LEU A 217 -5.17 -4.33 21.39
N GLY A 218 -5.28 -4.00 22.67
CA GLY A 218 -4.29 -3.25 23.42
C GLY A 218 -3.43 -4.11 24.35
N GLY A 219 -2.38 -3.51 24.89
CA GLY A 219 -1.52 -4.11 25.93
C GLY A 219 -0.05 -4.15 25.54
N VAL A 220 0.75 -4.94 26.26
CA VAL A 220 2.17 -5.17 25.94
C VAL A 220 2.30 -6.40 25.05
N LEU A 221 3.00 -6.26 23.92
CA LEU A 221 3.24 -7.32 22.94
C LEU A 221 3.89 -8.55 23.63
N PRO A 222 3.23 -9.73 23.67
CA PRO A 222 3.73 -10.85 24.47
C PRO A 222 5.04 -11.43 23.93
N LEU A 223 6.06 -11.55 24.80
CA LEU A 223 7.35 -12.16 24.44
C LEU A 223 7.23 -13.64 24.04
N SER A 224 6.13 -14.29 24.40
CA SER A 224 5.75 -15.65 23.97
C SER A 224 5.63 -15.80 22.44
N LEU A 225 5.47 -14.71 21.68
CA LEU A 225 5.51 -14.72 20.21
C LEU A 225 6.81 -15.29 19.64
N ALA A 226 7.94 -15.10 20.34
CA ALA A 226 9.23 -15.71 19.97
C ALA A 226 9.22 -17.25 20.07
N ASN A 227 8.23 -17.83 20.77
CA ASN A 227 8.08 -19.27 21.02
C ASN A 227 6.95 -19.90 20.18
N PHE A 228 6.41 -19.20 19.19
CA PHE A 228 5.43 -19.75 18.25
C PHE A 228 6.03 -20.87 17.39
N SER A 229 5.18 -21.58 16.63
CA SER A 229 5.66 -22.66 15.77
C SER A 229 6.74 -22.20 14.79
N LYS A 230 7.72 -23.07 14.56
CA LYS A 230 8.76 -22.88 13.53
C LYS A 230 8.22 -23.05 12.11
N GLU A 231 6.98 -23.52 11.96
CA GLU A 231 6.23 -23.58 10.71
C GLU A 231 5.53 -22.24 10.37
N LEU A 232 5.55 -21.26 11.30
CA LEU A 232 4.92 -19.95 11.11
C LEU A 232 5.65 -19.16 10.02
N TRP A 233 4.98 -18.95 8.88
CA TRP A 233 5.50 -18.14 7.77
C TRP A 233 4.83 -16.76 7.67
N HIS A 234 3.65 -16.57 8.27
CA HIS A 234 2.95 -15.28 8.29
C HIS A 234 2.55 -14.88 9.71
N LEU A 235 3.09 -13.75 10.17
CA LEU A 235 2.75 -13.10 11.45
C LEU A 235 2.31 -11.66 11.20
N SER A 236 1.03 -11.37 11.45
CA SER A 236 0.41 -10.08 11.12
C SER A 236 -0.46 -9.55 12.27
N MET A 237 -0.09 -8.39 12.81
CA MET A 237 -0.84 -7.65 13.83
C MET A 237 -1.11 -6.15 13.53
N PRO A 238 -1.03 -5.64 12.27
CA PRO A 238 -1.07 -4.21 12.05
C PRO A 238 -2.42 -3.58 12.39
N TYR A 239 -2.42 -2.29 12.69
CA TYR A 239 -3.58 -1.49 13.09
C TYR A 239 -4.31 -2.07 14.30
N ASN A 240 -3.60 -2.01 15.44
CA ASN A 240 -4.03 -2.39 16.78
C ASN A 240 -3.43 -1.39 17.80
N HIS A 241 -3.44 -1.71 19.09
CA HIS A 241 -2.92 -0.87 20.18
C HIS A 241 -1.82 -1.59 20.98
N PHE A 242 -1.00 -2.42 20.31
CA PHE A 242 0.11 -3.13 20.94
C PHE A 242 1.26 -2.17 21.26
N SER A 243 1.78 -2.28 22.48
CA SER A 243 2.88 -1.50 23.03
C SER A 243 4.02 -2.41 23.51
N GLY A 244 5.12 -1.84 24.02
CA GLY A 244 6.29 -2.61 24.45
C GLY A 244 7.36 -2.66 23.36
N ILE A 245 8.00 -3.82 23.15
CA ILE A 245 9.12 -3.99 22.22
C ILE A 245 8.91 -5.18 21.28
N ILE A 246 9.58 -5.19 20.13
CA ILE A 246 9.71 -6.37 19.28
C ILE A 246 10.52 -7.44 20.06
N PRO A 247 10.03 -8.69 20.22
CA PRO A 247 10.71 -9.70 21.03
C PRO A 247 12.12 -10.05 20.50
N HIS A 248 13.13 -10.02 21.38
CA HIS A 248 14.54 -10.33 21.05
C HIS A 248 14.84 -11.78 20.63
N GLY A 249 13.82 -12.64 20.56
CA GLY A 249 13.92 -14.03 20.12
C GLY A 249 13.14 -14.32 18.84
N ILE A 250 12.70 -13.29 18.10
CA ILE A 250 11.89 -13.43 16.88
C ILE A 250 12.57 -14.32 15.82
N GLU A 251 13.90 -14.40 15.82
CA GLU A 251 14.73 -15.23 14.94
C GLU A 251 14.52 -16.74 15.12
N ASN A 252 13.84 -17.19 16.18
CA ASN A 252 13.45 -18.59 16.35
C ASN A 252 12.38 -19.05 15.34
N LEU A 253 11.64 -18.09 14.75
CA LEU A 253 10.61 -18.30 13.74
C LEU A 253 11.25 -18.48 12.34
N ILE A 254 12.07 -19.51 12.18
CA ILE A 254 12.96 -19.69 11.02
C ILE A 254 12.27 -19.77 9.64
N SER A 255 10.97 -20.06 9.59
CA SER A 255 10.17 -20.08 8.35
C SER A 255 9.48 -18.74 8.05
N LEU A 256 9.65 -17.72 8.90
CA LEU A 256 8.92 -16.46 8.80
C LEU A 256 9.25 -15.73 7.50
N ASN A 257 8.20 -15.47 6.73
CA ASN A 257 8.24 -14.88 5.39
C ASN A 257 7.63 -13.48 5.36
N VAL A 258 6.57 -13.27 6.17
CA VAL A 258 5.89 -11.98 6.36
C VAL A 258 5.83 -11.65 7.85
N LEU A 259 6.32 -10.47 8.22
CA LEU A 259 6.26 -9.92 9.57
C LEU A 259 5.71 -8.48 9.53
N TYR A 260 4.46 -8.29 9.95
CA TYR A 260 3.76 -7.00 9.93
C TYR A 260 3.26 -6.60 11.32
N PHE A 261 3.79 -5.51 11.88
CA PHE A 261 3.31 -4.88 13.14
C PHE A 261 2.95 -3.39 12.96
N SER A 262 2.72 -2.96 11.72
CA SER A 262 2.42 -1.59 11.29
C SER A 262 1.24 -0.94 12.06
N GLY A 263 1.19 0.37 12.22
CA GLY A 263 0.09 1.06 12.92
C GLY A 263 -0.15 0.58 14.36
N ASN A 264 0.84 0.70 15.23
CA ASN A 264 0.78 0.27 16.63
C ASN A 264 1.54 1.26 17.57
N ASP A 265 1.59 0.94 18.86
CA ASP A 265 2.26 1.73 19.89
C ASP A 265 3.64 1.16 20.28
N LEU A 266 4.29 0.35 19.43
CA LEU A 266 5.57 -0.33 19.75
C LEU A 266 6.74 0.66 19.89
N THR A 267 7.68 0.31 20.76
CA THR A 267 8.83 1.14 21.16
C THR A 267 10.13 0.32 21.18
N GLY A 268 11.25 0.98 21.50
CA GLY A 268 12.56 0.34 21.53
C GLY A 268 13.20 0.30 20.14
N GLN A 269 14.03 -0.71 19.89
CA GLN A 269 14.81 -0.86 18.65
C GLN A 269 14.41 -2.14 17.91
N ILE A 270 14.67 -2.21 16.61
CA ILE A 270 14.62 -3.48 15.88
C ILE A 270 15.77 -4.37 16.40
N PRO A 271 15.51 -5.61 16.85
CA PRO A 271 16.58 -6.49 17.34
C PRO A 271 17.61 -6.83 16.27
N GLU A 272 18.92 -6.73 16.57
CA GLU A 272 20.00 -7.11 15.63
C GLU A 272 19.87 -8.58 15.16
N HIS A 273 19.24 -9.46 15.93
CA HIS A 273 19.00 -10.84 15.50
C HIS A 273 17.92 -11.01 14.42
N ILE A 274 17.15 -9.97 14.06
CA ILE A 274 16.14 -10.05 12.99
C ILE A 274 16.76 -10.51 11.66
N GLY A 275 18.02 -10.12 11.40
CA GLY A 275 18.80 -10.54 10.23
C GLY A 275 19.14 -12.03 10.17
N ASN A 276 18.75 -12.82 11.18
CA ASN A 276 18.92 -14.27 11.20
C ASN A 276 17.68 -15.02 10.68
N LEU A 277 16.64 -14.33 10.17
CA LEU A 277 15.45 -14.92 9.56
C LEU A 277 15.68 -15.22 8.05
N PRO A 278 15.98 -16.48 7.66
CA PRO A 278 16.49 -16.78 6.31
C PRO A 278 15.43 -16.72 5.19
N MET A 279 14.14 -16.75 5.56
CA MET A 279 13.00 -16.80 4.63
C MET A 279 12.23 -15.48 4.52
N LEU A 280 12.65 -14.43 5.24
CA LEU A 280 11.89 -13.19 5.36
C LEU A 280 11.91 -12.41 4.04
N GLN A 281 10.73 -12.17 3.48
CA GLN A 281 10.53 -11.44 2.23
C GLN A 281 9.84 -10.09 2.45
N ARG A 282 9.01 -9.96 3.49
CA ARG A 282 8.21 -8.76 3.76
C ARG A 282 8.26 -8.37 5.24
N LEU A 283 8.64 -7.13 5.51
CA LEU A 283 8.86 -6.60 6.86
C LEU A 283 8.34 -5.16 6.94
N SER A 284 7.20 -4.96 7.61
CA SER A 284 6.64 -3.62 7.87
C SER A 284 6.43 -3.37 9.37
N PHE A 285 7.00 -2.24 9.83
CA PHE A 285 6.79 -1.66 11.14
C PHE A 285 6.32 -0.20 11.06
N GLU A 286 5.65 0.20 9.97
CA GLU A 286 5.06 1.53 9.74
C GLU A 286 4.23 2.07 10.91
N ASP A 287 4.09 3.39 11.04
CA ASP A 287 3.24 4.08 12.03
C ASP A 287 3.37 3.50 13.45
N ASN A 288 4.57 3.64 14.03
CA ASN A 288 4.92 3.14 15.35
C ASN A 288 5.76 4.18 16.14
N LYS A 289 6.36 3.76 17.26
CA LYS A 289 7.22 4.62 18.11
C LYS A 289 8.60 3.99 18.31
N LEU A 290 9.06 3.20 17.34
CA LEU A 290 10.40 2.60 17.33
C LEU A 290 11.47 3.68 17.16
N THR A 291 12.68 3.37 17.62
CA THR A 291 13.79 4.31 17.86
C THR A 291 15.15 3.68 17.56
N GLY A 292 16.20 4.50 17.48
CA GLY A 292 17.57 4.05 17.28
C GLY A 292 17.89 3.77 15.82
N TYR A 293 18.81 2.85 15.56
CA TYR A 293 19.36 2.61 14.22
C TYR A 293 18.69 1.40 13.54
N ILE A 294 18.71 1.37 12.21
CA ILE A 294 18.47 0.12 11.48
C ILE A 294 19.65 -0.83 11.78
N PRO A 295 19.41 -2.07 12.25
CA PRO A 295 20.49 -3.00 12.60
C PRO A 295 21.34 -3.37 11.37
N SER A 296 22.64 -3.58 11.58
CA SER A 296 23.58 -3.85 10.49
C SER A 296 23.27 -5.17 9.77
N SER A 297 22.75 -6.13 10.54
CA SER A 297 22.27 -7.44 10.11
C SER A 297 21.08 -7.42 9.16
N ILE A 298 20.40 -6.28 8.95
CA ILE A 298 19.31 -6.19 7.96
C ILE A 298 19.80 -6.67 6.59
N GLY A 299 21.06 -6.37 6.24
CA GLY A 299 21.74 -6.83 5.01
C GLY A 299 22.07 -8.33 4.95
N ASN A 300 21.65 -9.14 5.93
CA ASN A 300 21.68 -10.60 5.83
C ASN A 300 20.39 -11.18 5.23
N LEU A 301 19.31 -10.39 5.19
CA LEU A 301 17.99 -10.79 4.69
C LEU A 301 17.95 -10.78 3.15
N THR A 302 18.76 -11.61 2.50
CA THR A 302 18.94 -11.61 1.03
C THR A 302 17.67 -11.94 0.23
N GLN A 303 16.63 -12.43 0.90
CA GLN A 303 15.28 -12.69 0.37
C GLN A 303 14.34 -11.47 0.46
N LEU A 304 14.70 -10.42 1.21
CA LEU A 304 13.83 -9.28 1.50
C LEU A 304 13.47 -8.51 0.21
N ALA A 305 12.17 -8.39 -0.04
CA ALA A 305 11.57 -7.74 -1.20
C ALA A 305 10.83 -6.45 -0.82
N ASP A 306 10.31 -6.38 0.41
CA ASP A 306 9.51 -5.29 0.97
C ASP A 306 10.06 -4.96 2.37
N PHE A 307 10.56 -3.73 2.55
CA PHE A 307 11.01 -3.21 3.84
C PHE A 307 10.49 -1.79 4.07
N ASP A 308 9.57 -1.68 5.02
CA ASP A 308 8.88 -0.44 5.39
C ASP A 308 9.00 -0.20 6.90
N ILE A 309 9.61 0.91 7.28
CA ILE A 309 9.70 1.37 8.67
C ILE A 309 9.34 2.85 8.79
N SER A 310 8.43 3.30 7.92
CA SER A 310 7.95 4.68 7.84
C SER A 310 7.21 5.12 9.12
N GLY A 311 7.02 6.42 9.34
CA GLY A 311 6.23 6.95 10.46
C GLY A 311 6.75 6.53 11.84
N ASN A 312 8.06 6.69 12.05
CA ASN A 312 8.76 6.21 13.25
C ASN A 312 9.80 7.26 13.75
N LYS A 313 10.75 6.85 14.59
CA LYS A 313 11.80 7.72 15.17
C LYS A 313 13.19 7.09 15.05
N PHE A 314 13.43 6.39 13.94
CA PHE A 314 14.75 5.88 13.63
C PHE A 314 15.71 7.03 13.30
N GLU A 315 16.98 6.88 13.69
CA GLU A 315 18.02 7.89 13.60
C GLU A 315 19.31 7.33 12.98
N GLY A 316 20.34 8.18 12.84
CA GLY A 316 21.62 7.81 12.24
C GLY A 316 21.55 7.63 10.72
N THR A 317 22.44 6.81 10.16
CA THR A 317 22.63 6.64 8.71
C THR A 317 22.03 5.34 8.19
N ILE A 318 21.51 5.35 6.95
CA ILE A 318 21.09 4.15 6.22
C ILE A 318 22.27 3.16 6.11
N PRO A 319 22.16 1.89 6.56
CA PRO A 319 23.27 0.95 6.56
C PRO A 319 23.73 0.52 5.15
N SER A 320 25.03 0.65 4.86
CA SER A 320 25.62 0.19 3.60
C SER A 320 25.66 -1.33 3.42
N THR A 321 25.23 -2.10 4.44
CA THR A 321 24.95 -3.54 4.34
C THR A 321 23.70 -3.83 3.50
N MET A 322 22.79 -2.86 3.32
CA MET A 322 21.60 -2.99 2.47
C MET A 322 21.91 -3.31 1.00
N LYS A 323 23.14 -3.05 0.51
CA LYS A 323 23.59 -3.45 -0.84
C LYS A 323 23.45 -4.95 -1.14
N ASN A 324 23.32 -5.79 -0.13
CA ASN A 324 23.14 -7.24 -0.25
C ASN A 324 21.68 -7.64 -0.56
N LEU A 325 20.72 -6.71 -0.44
CA LEU A 325 19.28 -6.96 -0.56
C LEU A 325 18.82 -6.99 -2.02
N HIS A 326 19.43 -7.87 -2.84
CA HIS A 326 19.25 -7.88 -4.29
C HIS A 326 17.79 -8.12 -4.76
N GLN A 327 16.92 -8.64 -3.89
CA GLN A 327 15.49 -8.86 -4.14
C GLN A 327 14.61 -7.66 -3.77
N LEU A 328 15.15 -6.63 -3.11
CA LEU A 328 14.39 -5.48 -2.61
C LEU A 328 13.71 -4.72 -3.75
N ALA A 329 12.39 -4.73 -3.74
CA ALA A 329 11.51 -4.02 -4.67
C ALA A 329 10.95 -2.74 -4.05
N GLU A 330 10.81 -2.69 -2.73
CA GLU A 330 10.25 -1.56 -1.99
C GLU A 330 11.09 -1.26 -0.73
N LEU A 331 11.47 0.01 -0.58
CA LEU A 331 12.17 0.54 0.58
C LEU A 331 11.51 1.86 0.98
N ASP A 332 10.77 1.83 2.10
CA ASP A 332 10.13 3.01 2.68
C ASP A 332 10.72 3.34 4.06
N LEU A 333 11.38 4.49 4.13
CA LEU A 333 11.99 5.08 5.33
C LEU A 333 11.35 6.45 5.67
N TYR A 334 10.17 6.75 5.12
CA TYR A 334 9.48 8.04 5.25
C TYR A 334 9.19 8.45 6.70
N ASP A 335 9.15 9.75 6.99
CA ASP A 335 8.82 10.35 8.31
C ASP A 335 9.58 9.70 9.48
N ASN A 336 10.89 9.98 9.50
CA ASN A 336 11.85 9.46 10.48
C ASN A 336 12.91 10.55 10.79
N SER A 337 14.02 10.19 11.43
CA SER A 337 15.14 11.08 11.76
C SER A 337 16.48 10.59 11.19
N PHE A 338 16.46 9.92 10.04
CA PHE A 338 17.67 9.51 9.33
C PHE A 338 18.47 10.75 8.87
N SER A 339 19.78 10.63 8.88
CA SER A 339 20.71 11.74 8.76
C SER A 339 22.02 11.36 8.06
N GLY A 340 22.78 12.37 7.65
CA GLY A 340 23.97 12.16 6.82
C GLY A 340 23.61 11.90 5.36
N ARG A 341 24.52 11.29 4.60
CA ARG A 341 24.36 11.12 3.14
C ARG A 341 23.60 9.84 2.80
N ILE A 342 22.85 9.89 1.70
CA ILE A 342 22.31 8.70 1.05
C ILE A 342 23.50 7.85 0.53
N PRO A 343 23.63 6.56 0.92
CA PRO A 343 24.78 5.73 0.56
C PRO A 343 24.65 5.19 -0.88
N GLY A 344 25.20 5.90 -1.85
CA GLY A 344 25.12 5.58 -3.28
C GLY A 344 25.54 4.15 -3.66
N GLU A 345 26.44 3.55 -2.87
CA GLU A 345 26.93 2.19 -3.08
C GLU A 345 25.84 1.10 -2.95
N ILE A 346 24.71 1.37 -2.28
CA ILE A 346 23.63 0.37 -2.16
C ILE A 346 22.88 0.24 -3.50
N PHE A 347 22.56 1.36 -4.16
CA PHE A 347 21.77 1.38 -5.39
C PHE A 347 22.47 0.72 -6.58
N SER A 348 23.80 0.62 -6.52
CA SER A 348 24.60 -0.16 -7.47
C SER A 348 24.25 -1.67 -7.48
N GLN A 349 23.49 -2.17 -6.51
CA GLN A 349 23.15 -3.59 -6.34
C GLN A 349 21.65 -3.89 -6.19
N LEU A 350 20.81 -2.87 -5.94
CA LEU A 350 19.36 -2.99 -5.73
C LEU A 350 18.56 -2.95 -7.05
N LEU A 351 18.97 -3.74 -8.05
CA LEU A 351 18.40 -3.67 -9.40
C LEU A 351 16.90 -4.05 -9.48
N SER A 352 16.37 -4.68 -8.44
CA SER A 352 14.94 -5.02 -8.30
C SER A 352 14.06 -3.83 -7.85
N LEU A 353 14.66 -2.74 -7.35
CA LEU A 353 13.96 -1.67 -6.65
C LEU A 353 13.01 -0.87 -7.56
N ARG A 354 11.79 -0.68 -7.08
CA ARG A 354 10.67 0.01 -7.74
C ARG A 354 10.20 1.23 -6.97
N ILE A 355 10.18 1.14 -5.64
CA ILE A 355 9.77 2.21 -4.75
C ILE A 355 10.94 2.50 -3.80
N LEU A 356 11.33 3.77 -3.75
CA LEU A 356 12.31 4.31 -2.82
C LEU A 356 11.75 5.60 -2.24
N ASP A 357 11.25 5.52 -1.00
CA ASP A 357 10.81 6.69 -0.23
C ASP A 357 11.78 6.93 0.94
N LEU A 358 12.44 8.09 0.90
CA LEU A 358 13.34 8.60 1.94
C LEU A 358 12.83 9.97 2.44
N GLY A 359 11.57 10.30 2.18
CA GLY A 359 10.99 11.62 2.47
C GLY A 359 10.86 11.91 3.97
N SER A 360 10.68 13.18 4.33
CA SER A 360 10.50 13.66 5.71
C SER A 360 11.59 13.14 6.68
N ASN A 361 12.84 13.50 6.39
CA ASN A 361 14.03 13.05 7.14
C ASN A 361 15.07 14.20 7.25
N SER A 362 16.27 13.93 7.76
CA SER A 362 17.39 14.88 7.88
C SER A 362 18.59 14.49 7.01
N LEU A 363 18.35 13.84 5.86
CA LEU A 363 19.39 13.41 4.93
C LEU A 363 19.98 14.61 4.18
N ASN A 364 21.31 14.62 3.98
CA ASN A 364 22.06 15.75 3.44
C ASN A 364 23.10 15.33 2.37
N GLY A 365 23.78 16.32 1.79
CA GLY A 365 24.68 16.12 0.65
C GLY A 365 23.91 16.09 -0.66
N THR A 366 24.40 15.35 -1.66
CA THR A 366 23.84 15.27 -3.02
C THR A 366 23.07 13.98 -3.24
N ILE A 367 22.10 13.97 -4.16
CA ILE A 367 21.50 12.73 -4.67
C ILE A 367 22.62 11.89 -5.34
N PRO A 368 22.82 10.61 -4.98
CA PRO A 368 23.80 9.75 -5.65
C PRO A 368 23.48 9.52 -7.12
N SER A 369 24.50 9.52 -7.97
CA SER A 369 24.36 9.27 -9.41
C SER A 369 23.87 7.85 -9.73
N GLU A 370 24.17 6.92 -8.82
CA GLU A 370 23.92 5.49 -8.81
C GLU A 370 22.44 5.14 -8.77
N ILE A 371 21.58 6.06 -8.27
CA ILE A 371 20.12 5.95 -8.36
C ILE A 371 19.68 5.84 -9.83
N GLY A 372 20.39 6.50 -10.75
CA GLY A 372 20.16 6.37 -12.20
C GLY A 372 20.43 4.98 -12.79
N GLY A 373 21.07 4.08 -12.03
CA GLY A 373 21.24 2.66 -12.38
C GLY A 373 20.04 1.78 -12.00
N LEU A 374 19.07 2.31 -11.24
CA LEU A 374 17.87 1.60 -10.82
C LEU A 374 16.84 1.55 -11.97
N ILE A 375 17.09 0.67 -12.94
CA ILE A 375 16.31 0.55 -14.17
C ILE A 375 14.82 0.21 -13.98
N ASN A 376 14.45 -0.33 -12.81
CA ASN A 376 13.07 -0.71 -12.45
C ASN A 376 12.35 0.34 -11.58
N LEU A 377 13.02 1.44 -11.21
CA LEU A 377 12.50 2.44 -10.27
C LEU A 377 11.32 3.21 -10.87
N GLN A 378 10.17 3.12 -10.19
CA GLN A 378 8.88 3.71 -10.55
C GLN A 378 8.53 4.90 -9.65
N GLN A 379 8.95 4.90 -8.39
CA GLN A 379 8.72 5.99 -7.45
C GLN A 379 10.03 6.34 -6.73
N LEU A 380 10.43 7.61 -6.79
CA LEU A 380 11.57 8.16 -6.07
C LEU A 380 11.13 9.40 -5.29
N ARG A 381 11.07 9.29 -3.96
CA ARG A 381 10.72 10.40 -3.07
C ARG A 381 11.84 10.66 -2.11
N LEU A 382 12.32 11.90 -2.13
CA LEU A 382 13.44 12.39 -1.33
C LEU A 382 13.05 13.72 -0.64
N ASP A 383 11.76 14.04 -0.57
CA ASP A 383 11.30 15.36 -0.16
C ASP A 383 11.38 15.62 1.34
N GLY A 384 11.35 16.89 1.75
CA GLY A 384 11.44 17.26 3.17
C GLY A 384 12.74 16.79 3.82
N ASN A 385 13.87 17.15 3.24
CA ASN A 385 15.23 16.75 3.64
C ASN A 385 16.22 17.93 3.47
N GLU A 386 17.49 17.72 3.82
CA GLU A 386 18.58 18.70 3.67
C GLU A 386 19.45 18.44 2.41
N LEU A 387 18.90 17.75 1.40
CA LEU A 387 19.65 17.42 0.17
C LEU A 387 19.90 18.67 -0.68
N SER A 388 21.03 18.69 -1.38
CA SER A 388 21.66 19.89 -1.92
C SER A 388 22.44 19.59 -3.21
N GLY A 389 22.96 20.64 -3.86
CA GLY A 389 23.62 20.52 -5.16
C GLY A 389 22.64 20.40 -6.32
N GLU A 390 23.09 19.90 -7.47
CA GLU A 390 22.27 19.76 -8.67
C GLU A 390 21.59 18.38 -8.75
N ILE A 391 20.44 18.31 -9.44
CA ILE A 391 19.76 17.05 -9.74
C ILE A 391 20.63 16.25 -10.74
N PRO A 392 21.11 15.04 -10.42
CA PRO A 392 22.04 14.32 -11.28
C PRO A 392 21.36 13.87 -12.58
N VAL A 393 22.01 14.19 -13.71
CA VAL A 393 21.51 13.87 -15.07
C VAL A 393 21.22 12.38 -15.28
N SER A 394 21.82 11.50 -14.47
CA SER A 394 21.65 10.05 -14.53
C SER A 394 20.28 9.54 -14.09
N ILE A 395 19.47 10.33 -13.37
CA ILE A 395 18.10 9.92 -12.97
C ILE A 395 17.24 9.52 -14.18
N SER A 396 17.51 10.06 -15.37
CA SER A 396 16.83 9.63 -16.62
C SER A 396 17.15 8.19 -17.06
N GLY A 397 18.08 7.49 -16.40
CA GLY A 397 18.36 6.06 -16.59
C GLY A 397 17.29 5.15 -16.00
N SER A 398 16.59 5.59 -14.95
CA SER A 398 15.36 4.99 -14.44
C SER A 398 14.19 5.30 -15.38
N ALA A 399 14.23 4.74 -16.60
CA ALA A 399 13.33 5.11 -17.70
C ALA A 399 11.83 4.81 -17.43
N VAL A 400 11.53 4.04 -16.39
CA VAL A 400 10.16 3.69 -15.93
C VAL A 400 9.69 4.52 -14.72
N LEU A 401 10.41 5.59 -14.35
CA LEU A 401 10.04 6.46 -13.23
C LEU A 401 8.73 7.21 -13.53
N GLU A 402 7.74 7.05 -12.66
CA GLU A 402 6.38 7.62 -12.78
C GLU A 402 6.11 8.69 -11.70
N ASP A 403 6.74 8.56 -10.53
CA ASP A 403 6.73 9.56 -9.45
C ASP A 403 8.16 10.00 -9.07
N LEU A 404 8.38 11.30 -8.97
CA LEU A 404 9.65 11.93 -8.60
C LEU A 404 9.39 13.13 -7.70
N ASN A 405 9.49 12.94 -6.39
CA ASN A 405 9.28 14.02 -5.42
C ASN A 405 10.61 14.51 -4.80
N LEU A 406 10.88 15.79 -5.00
CA LEU A 406 12.10 16.48 -4.56
C LEU A 406 11.80 17.78 -3.78
N GLN A 407 10.53 18.02 -3.42
CA GLN A 407 10.11 19.25 -2.72
C GLN A 407 10.82 19.40 -1.35
N GLY A 408 10.84 20.62 -0.80
CA GLY A 408 11.37 20.84 0.57
C GLY A 408 12.82 20.40 0.77
N ASN A 409 13.71 20.75 -0.17
CA ASN A 409 15.15 20.47 -0.15
C ASN A 409 15.95 21.74 -0.52
N LEU A 410 17.29 21.66 -0.43
CA LEU A 410 18.26 22.72 -0.70
C LEU A 410 18.92 22.61 -2.10
N PHE A 411 18.21 22.06 -3.08
CA PHE A 411 18.71 21.86 -4.45
C PHE A 411 18.99 23.18 -5.19
N THR A 412 19.93 23.12 -6.12
CA THR A 412 20.46 24.25 -6.90
C THR A 412 20.65 23.84 -8.37
N GLY A 413 21.12 24.75 -9.22
CA GLY A 413 21.35 24.50 -10.64
C GLY A 413 20.07 24.60 -11.47
N SER A 414 19.96 23.77 -12.51
CA SER A 414 18.80 23.74 -13.42
C SER A 414 18.15 22.36 -13.44
N ILE A 415 16.87 22.29 -13.82
CA ILE A 415 16.17 21.01 -14.03
C ILE A 415 16.80 20.33 -15.25
N PRO A 416 17.39 19.11 -15.13
CA PRO A 416 18.07 18.47 -16.24
C PRO A 416 17.12 18.20 -17.42
N PRO A 417 17.46 18.61 -18.66
CA PRO A 417 16.66 18.29 -19.84
C PRO A 417 16.49 16.79 -20.08
N SER A 418 17.39 15.96 -19.53
CA SER A 418 17.29 14.50 -19.58
C SER A 418 16.08 13.94 -18.83
N LEU A 419 15.50 14.67 -17.86
CA LEU A 419 14.24 14.26 -17.23
C LEU A 419 13.06 14.24 -18.22
N GLY A 420 13.15 14.96 -19.35
CA GLY A 420 12.20 14.83 -20.47
C GLY A 420 12.25 13.46 -21.19
N ASN A 421 13.25 12.62 -20.87
CA ASN A 421 13.32 11.23 -21.32
C ASN A 421 12.65 10.23 -20.37
N LEU A 422 12.19 10.67 -19.19
CA LEU A 422 11.33 9.87 -18.30
C LEU A 422 9.97 9.69 -18.96
N ARG A 423 9.86 8.70 -19.85
CA ARG A 423 8.65 8.40 -20.62
C ARG A 423 7.73 7.49 -19.82
N GLY A 424 7.33 7.97 -18.64
CA GLY A 424 6.18 7.45 -17.89
C GLY A 424 5.03 7.19 -18.87
N LYS A 425 4.48 5.97 -18.80
CA LYS A 425 3.95 5.20 -19.95
C LYS A 425 3.26 6.05 -21.02
N ARG A 426 3.98 6.41 -22.09
CA ARG A 426 3.31 6.76 -23.36
C ARG A 426 2.47 5.55 -23.77
N PRO A 427 1.21 5.71 -24.22
CA PRO A 427 0.45 4.60 -24.77
C PRO A 427 1.25 3.91 -25.89
N VAL A 428 1.60 2.64 -25.68
CA VAL A 428 2.36 1.80 -26.63
C VAL A 428 1.46 0.92 -27.50
N ASP A 429 0.15 0.94 -27.21
CA ASP A 429 -0.91 0.35 -28.01
C ASP A 429 -0.86 0.87 -29.47
N GLU A 430 -1.07 -0.03 -30.43
CA GLU A 430 -1.08 0.24 -31.88
C GLU A 430 -1.94 1.47 -32.26
N ARG A 431 -3.02 1.74 -31.52
CA ARG A 431 -3.92 2.89 -31.70
C ARG A 431 -3.23 4.25 -31.49
N PHE A 432 -2.04 4.30 -30.90
CA PHE A 432 -1.30 5.52 -30.59
C PHE A 432 -0.09 5.78 -31.50
N LYS A 433 -0.04 5.11 -32.65
CA LYS A 433 0.92 5.39 -33.73
C LYS A 433 0.60 6.71 -34.46
N ASP A 434 1.45 7.05 -35.44
CA ASP A 434 1.26 8.15 -36.40
C ASP A 434 0.91 9.53 -35.81
N GLY A 435 1.46 9.82 -34.62
CA GLY A 435 1.29 11.10 -33.95
C GLY A 435 -0.07 11.28 -33.26
N MET A 436 -0.80 10.21 -33.01
CA MET A 436 -1.89 10.20 -32.03
C MET A 436 -1.34 10.42 -30.62
N THR A 437 -1.96 11.29 -29.85
CA THR A 437 -1.59 11.60 -28.46
C THR A 437 -2.77 11.26 -27.55
N LEU A 438 -2.54 11.10 -26.24
CA LEU A 438 -3.63 10.88 -25.29
C LEU A 438 -4.67 12.01 -25.35
N ARG A 439 -4.24 13.27 -25.51
CA ARG A 439 -5.15 14.41 -25.75
C ARG A 439 -6.03 14.20 -26.98
N LYS A 440 -5.44 13.84 -28.13
CA LYS A 440 -6.19 13.57 -29.38
C LYS A 440 -7.15 12.39 -29.24
N PHE A 441 -6.74 11.31 -28.58
CA PHE A 441 -7.59 10.14 -28.34
C PHE A 441 -8.80 10.51 -27.49
N VAL A 442 -8.59 11.21 -26.37
CA VAL A 442 -9.67 11.67 -25.47
C VAL A 442 -10.59 12.69 -26.17
N GLU A 443 -10.05 13.59 -26.98
CA GLU A 443 -10.79 14.54 -27.81
C GLU A 443 -11.64 13.84 -28.88
N ILE A 444 -11.15 12.77 -29.49
CA ILE A 444 -11.90 11.90 -30.40
C ILE A 444 -13.01 11.13 -29.66
N CYS A 445 -12.72 10.53 -28.50
CA CYS A 445 -13.70 9.77 -27.72
C CYS A 445 -14.84 10.66 -27.19
N ALA A 446 -14.51 11.85 -26.67
CA ALA A 446 -15.50 12.81 -26.18
C ALA A 446 -16.37 13.43 -27.30
N SER A 447 -15.83 13.57 -28.52
CA SER A 447 -16.58 14.12 -29.67
C SER A 447 -17.46 13.11 -30.40
N HIS A 448 -17.30 11.81 -30.14
CA HIS A 448 -18.03 10.72 -30.83
C HIS A 448 -18.93 9.90 -29.89
N ASP A 449 -19.22 10.41 -28.69
CA ASP A 449 -19.99 9.72 -27.63
C ASP A 449 -19.35 8.41 -27.13
N ARG A 450 -18.04 8.22 -27.37
CA ARG A 450 -17.23 7.04 -26.99
C ARG A 450 -16.45 7.28 -25.70
N ILE A 451 -17.01 8.07 -24.77
CA ILE A 451 -16.34 8.46 -23.52
C ILE A 451 -15.99 7.25 -22.62
N MET A 452 -16.73 6.16 -22.77
CA MET A 452 -16.50 4.87 -22.10
C MET A 452 -15.22 4.15 -22.54
N GLU A 453 -14.53 4.60 -23.59
CA GLU A 453 -13.17 4.12 -23.95
C GLU A 453 -12.05 4.83 -23.14
N VAL A 454 -12.42 5.83 -22.33
CA VAL A 454 -11.49 6.70 -21.57
C VAL A 454 -11.78 6.67 -20.07
N ILE A 455 -13.05 6.54 -19.68
CA ILE A 455 -13.50 6.54 -18.28
C ILE A 455 -13.49 5.13 -17.70
N ASP A 456 -13.03 5.00 -16.45
CA ASP A 456 -13.09 3.74 -15.71
C ASP A 456 -14.55 3.28 -15.53
N PRO A 457 -14.90 2.04 -15.93
CA PRO A 457 -16.28 1.53 -15.83
C PRO A 457 -16.87 1.56 -14.41
N SER A 458 -16.05 1.48 -13.36
CA SER A 458 -16.52 1.53 -11.97
C SER A 458 -17.24 2.84 -11.62
N LEU A 459 -16.89 3.96 -12.29
CA LEU A 459 -17.54 5.26 -12.11
C LEU A 459 -19.00 5.29 -12.58
N MET A 460 -19.43 4.29 -13.36
CA MET A 460 -20.83 4.13 -13.78
C MET A 460 -21.66 3.26 -12.82
N PHE A 461 -21.01 2.32 -12.11
CA PHE A 461 -21.66 1.25 -11.35
C PHE A 461 -21.36 1.35 -9.85
N SER A 462 -21.99 2.34 -9.18
CA SER A 462 -22.09 2.35 -7.72
C SER A 462 -22.88 1.13 -7.24
N GLN A 463 -22.38 0.41 -6.24
CA GLN A 463 -23.05 -0.76 -5.64
C GLN A 463 -24.22 -0.35 -4.73
N GLU A 464 -25.28 0.21 -5.32
CA GLU A 464 -26.45 0.69 -4.59
C GLU A 464 -27.70 -0.17 -4.91
N GLN A 465 -27.93 -1.15 -4.03
CA GLN A 465 -29.23 -1.73 -3.66
C GLN A 465 -30.12 -2.33 -4.77
N GLU A 466 -30.03 -3.65 -4.96
CA GLU A 466 -31.18 -4.46 -5.41
C GLU A 466 -32.15 -4.70 -4.23
N ASP A 467 -33.08 -3.78 -3.99
CA ASP A 467 -34.36 -4.08 -3.32
C ASP A 467 -35.47 -3.06 -3.66
N ASP A 468 -36.01 -3.14 -4.88
CA ASP A 468 -37.46 -3.01 -5.14
C ASP A 468 -37.77 -3.38 -6.61
N GLY A 469 -38.69 -4.32 -6.82
CA GLY A 469 -38.96 -4.88 -8.15
C GLY A 469 -40.05 -4.14 -8.93
N ILE A 470 -39.67 -3.43 -10.01
CA ILE A 470 -40.57 -2.86 -11.05
C ILE A 470 -40.00 -3.17 -12.45
N GLU A 471 -40.89 -3.10 -13.46
CA GLU A 471 -40.76 -3.75 -14.78
C GLU A 471 -39.68 -3.17 -15.73
N HIS A 472 -39.27 -3.97 -16.73
CA HIS A 472 -38.41 -3.53 -17.84
C HIS A 472 -38.99 -2.30 -18.56
N GLY A 473 -38.28 -1.16 -18.57
CA GLY A 473 -38.88 0.09 -19.07
C GLY A 473 -37.96 1.16 -19.68
N ASP A 474 -36.70 1.32 -19.25
CA ASP A 474 -35.77 2.25 -19.91
C ASP A 474 -34.30 2.02 -19.48
N ILE A 475 -33.33 2.45 -20.30
CA ILE A 475 -31.94 2.57 -19.86
C ILE A 475 -31.87 3.84 -19.00
N SER A 476 -31.62 3.68 -17.69
CA SER A 476 -32.07 4.67 -16.72
C SER A 476 -31.50 6.08 -16.95
N VAL A 477 -32.35 7.08 -16.72
CA VAL A 477 -32.02 8.51 -16.89
C VAL A 477 -30.82 8.93 -16.04
N ASP A 478 -30.54 8.21 -14.94
CA ASP A 478 -29.37 8.40 -14.10
C ASP A 478 -28.05 8.02 -14.81
N VAL A 479 -28.00 6.87 -15.49
CA VAL A 479 -26.84 6.45 -16.29
C VAL A 479 -26.51 7.49 -17.37
N ARG A 480 -27.54 8.04 -18.02
CA ARG A 480 -27.37 9.10 -19.01
C ARG A 480 -26.79 10.39 -18.40
N LYS A 481 -27.30 10.82 -17.24
CA LYS A 481 -26.77 11.98 -16.51
C LYS A 481 -25.32 11.79 -16.06
N LYS A 482 -24.95 10.59 -15.60
CA LYS A 482 -23.57 10.23 -15.26
C LYS A 482 -22.65 10.42 -16.48
N ILE A 483 -23.04 9.91 -17.65
CA ILE A 483 -22.30 10.14 -18.92
C ILE A 483 -22.20 11.63 -19.26
N GLU A 484 -23.30 12.38 -19.25
CA GLU A 484 -23.31 13.82 -19.58
C GLU A 484 -22.44 14.66 -18.61
N CYS A 485 -22.37 14.26 -17.34
CA CYS A 485 -21.46 14.83 -16.34
C CYS A 485 -19.99 14.50 -16.66
N LEU A 486 -19.66 13.22 -16.90
CA LEU A 486 -18.32 12.75 -17.23
C LEU A 486 -17.76 13.42 -18.51
N VAL A 487 -18.58 13.50 -19.57
CA VAL A 487 -18.23 14.24 -20.80
C VAL A 487 -17.94 15.72 -20.49
N SER A 488 -18.74 16.36 -19.63
CA SER A 488 -18.52 17.75 -19.23
C SER A 488 -17.19 17.94 -18.46
N VAL A 489 -16.83 17.00 -17.57
CA VAL A 489 -15.56 17.02 -16.82
C VAL A 489 -14.37 16.80 -17.76
N VAL A 490 -14.46 15.84 -18.68
CA VAL A 490 -13.40 15.55 -19.65
C VAL A 490 -13.19 16.69 -20.64
N ALA A 491 -14.25 17.33 -21.12
CA ALA A 491 -14.15 18.53 -21.97
C ALA A 491 -13.41 19.68 -21.25
N LEU A 492 -13.68 19.88 -19.96
CA LEU A 492 -12.96 20.85 -19.14
C LEU A 492 -11.48 20.45 -18.94
N GLY A 493 -11.18 19.16 -18.80
CA GLY A 493 -9.81 18.63 -18.80
C GLY A 493 -9.05 18.87 -20.12
N LEU A 494 -9.73 18.73 -21.26
CA LEU A 494 -9.16 19.04 -22.59
C LEU A 494 -8.87 20.54 -22.78
N ALA A 495 -9.67 21.42 -22.18
CA ALA A 495 -9.43 22.87 -22.15
C ALA A 495 -8.29 23.27 -21.18
N CYS A 496 -8.03 22.49 -20.13
CA CYS A 496 -6.89 22.68 -19.24
C CYS A 496 -5.56 22.18 -19.85
N SER A 497 -5.62 21.25 -20.82
CA SER A 497 -4.47 20.54 -21.39
C SER A 497 -4.11 20.96 -22.82
N VAL A 498 -4.55 22.15 -23.27
CA VAL A 498 -4.08 22.77 -24.52
C VAL A 498 -2.56 23.01 -24.44
N GLU A 499 -1.82 22.72 -25.50
CA GLU A 499 -0.35 22.80 -25.47
C GLU A 499 0.14 24.22 -25.18
N SER A 500 -0.40 25.21 -25.88
CA SER A 500 -0.16 26.65 -25.68
C SER A 500 -0.66 27.12 -24.31
N PRO A 501 0.21 27.61 -23.40
CA PRO A 501 -0.20 28.04 -22.06
C PRO A 501 -1.21 29.21 -22.06
N ASN A 502 -1.18 30.06 -23.08
CA ASN A 502 -2.06 31.23 -23.21
C ASN A 502 -3.49 30.87 -23.66
N GLU A 503 -3.70 29.63 -24.13
CA GLU A 503 -5.00 29.10 -24.58
C GLU A 503 -5.64 28.16 -23.54
N ARG A 504 -4.94 27.86 -22.43
CA ARG A 504 -5.47 27.05 -21.33
C ARG A 504 -6.48 27.86 -20.53
N LEU A 505 -7.54 27.19 -20.07
CA LEU A 505 -8.54 27.84 -19.23
C LEU A 505 -7.94 28.27 -17.87
N GLY A 506 -8.22 29.51 -17.44
CA GLY A 506 -7.76 30.04 -16.16
C GLY A 506 -8.36 29.28 -14.97
N MET A 507 -7.59 29.06 -13.90
CA MET A 507 -8.05 28.22 -12.78
C MET A 507 -9.32 28.76 -12.07
N THR A 508 -9.54 30.08 -12.10
CA THR A 508 -10.79 30.71 -11.63
C THR A 508 -11.99 30.25 -12.46
N ASP A 509 -11.84 30.19 -13.78
CA ASP A 509 -12.88 29.77 -14.72
C ASP A 509 -13.07 28.25 -14.69
N VAL A 510 -12.01 27.47 -14.48
CA VAL A 510 -12.09 26.02 -14.22
C VAL A 510 -12.92 25.75 -12.97
N ALA A 511 -12.65 26.47 -11.87
CA ALA A 511 -13.43 26.33 -10.64
C ALA A 511 -14.91 26.72 -10.85
N ALA A 512 -15.17 27.81 -11.59
CA ALA A 512 -16.53 28.24 -11.92
C ALA A 512 -17.28 27.21 -12.78
N GLN A 513 -16.64 26.66 -13.81
CA GLN A 513 -17.23 25.61 -14.66
C GLN A 513 -17.43 24.30 -13.91
N MET A 514 -16.49 23.86 -13.07
CA MET A 514 -16.64 22.66 -12.25
C MET A 514 -17.78 22.81 -11.23
N HIS A 515 -17.96 24.00 -10.65
CA HIS A 515 -19.13 24.33 -9.83
C HIS A 515 -20.45 24.39 -10.62
N ALA A 516 -20.42 24.66 -11.93
CA ALA A 516 -21.60 24.60 -12.78
C ALA A 516 -21.94 23.15 -13.19
N ILE A 517 -20.93 22.30 -13.47
CA ILE A 517 -21.11 20.87 -13.74
C ILE A 517 -21.75 20.18 -12.53
N ARG A 518 -21.23 20.40 -11.31
CA ARG A 518 -21.78 19.86 -10.05
C ARG A 518 -23.23 20.31 -9.73
N LYS A 519 -23.80 21.26 -10.47
CA LYS A 519 -25.17 21.78 -10.28
C LYS A 519 -26.19 21.27 -11.31
N ARG A 520 -25.78 20.37 -12.22
CA ARG A 520 -26.65 19.71 -13.20
C ARG A 520 -27.18 18.38 -12.65
#